data_AF-A0A967I9B5-F1
#
_entry.id   AF-A0A967I9B5-F1
#
_cell.length_a   1.000
_cell.length_b   1.000
_cell.length_c   1.000
_cell.angle_alpha   90.00
_cell.angle_beta   90.00
_cell.angle_gamma   90.00
#
_symmetry.space_group_name_H-M   'P 1'
#
loop_
_entity.id
_entity.type
_entity.pdbx_description
1 polymer ?
#
loop_
_entity_poly.entity_id
_entity_poly.type
_entity_poly.pdbx_seq_one_letter_code
_entity_poly.pdbx_strand_id
1 'polypeptide(L)'
;FSSLRVLGQYHQSYILCQDGDDLVLVDQHAAHERVRFEELRRQHDSLAIERQTLLFPLVLELDFREAAQLQEHLGALDELGFEVEPFGGNSFAVKA
;
A
#
# COMPACT_ATOMS: atom_id res chain seq x y z
N PHE A 1 -3.93 4.69 -25.74
CA PHE A 1 -3.05 4.48 -24.56
C PHE A 1 -1.90 3.48 -24.73
N SER A 2 -1.94 2.47 -25.61
CA SER A 2 -0.84 1.50 -25.76
C SER A 2 0.48 2.07 -26.32
N SER A 3 0.51 3.38 -26.64
CA SER A 3 1.66 4.09 -27.21
C SER A 3 1.81 5.51 -26.66
N LEU A 4 1.50 5.75 -25.37
CA LEU A 4 1.77 7.05 -24.76
C LEU A 4 3.27 7.31 -24.72
N ARG A 5 3.71 8.37 -25.41
CA ARG A 5 5.10 8.84 -25.33
C ARG A 5 5.21 9.89 -24.23
N VAL A 6 5.99 9.61 -23.20
CA VAL A 6 6.27 10.58 -22.13
C VAL A 6 7.09 11.75 -22.70
N LEU A 7 6.59 12.96 -22.50
CA LEU A 7 7.24 14.21 -22.89
C LEU A 7 8.00 14.85 -21.72
N GLY A 8 7.46 14.71 -20.49
CA GLY A 8 8.06 15.27 -19.29
C GLY A 8 7.12 15.26 -18.09
N GLN A 9 7.45 16.05 -17.08
CA GLN A 9 6.69 16.19 -15.86
C GLN A 9 6.50 17.68 -15.53
N TYR A 10 5.34 18.03 -14.99
CA TYR A 10 5.04 19.39 -14.51
C TYR A 10 4.76 19.38 -13.01
N HIS A 11 5.51 20.20 -12.27
CA HIS A 11 5.36 20.42 -10.82
C HIS A 11 5.28 19.15 -9.97
N GLN A 12 5.91 18.07 -10.41
CA GLN A 12 5.85 16.77 -9.73
C GLN A 12 4.41 16.26 -9.48
N SER A 13 3.45 16.73 -10.28
CA SER A 13 2.02 16.40 -10.13
C SER A 13 1.44 15.76 -11.40
N TYR A 14 1.90 16.21 -12.58
CA TYR A 14 1.41 15.70 -13.85
C TYR A 14 2.54 15.12 -14.69
N ILE A 15 2.29 13.96 -15.28
CA ILE A 15 3.11 13.42 -16.37
C ILE A 15 2.45 13.86 -17.68
N LEU A 16 3.24 14.48 -18.54
CA LEU A 16 2.79 14.93 -19.86
C LEU A 16 3.14 13.83 -20.86
N CYS A 17 2.12 13.38 -21.60
CA CYS A 17 2.25 12.33 -22.60
C CYS A 17 1.68 12.79 -23.94
N GLN A 18 2.22 12.26 -25.03
CA GLN A 18 1.68 12.40 -26.38
C GLN A 18 1.00 11.09 -26.80
N ASP A 19 -0.23 11.16 -27.32
CA ASP A 19 -0.92 10.07 -28.03
C ASP A 19 -1.29 10.58 -29.43
N GLY A 20 -0.47 10.27 -30.44
CA GLY A 20 -0.62 10.88 -31.77
C GLY A 20 -0.44 12.40 -31.72
N ASP A 21 -1.48 13.14 -32.11
CA ASP A 21 -1.50 14.62 -32.07
C ASP A 21 -2.07 15.18 -30.76
N ASP A 22 -2.55 14.30 -29.86
CA ASP A 22 -3.18 14.70 -28.60
C ASP A 22 -2.17 14.81 -27.45
N LEU A 23 -2.35 15.85 -26.63
CA LEU A 23 -1.66 15.99 -25.34
C LEU A 23 -2.50 15.34 -24.23
N VAL A 24 -1.91 14.37 -23.55
CA VAL A 24 -2.49 13.68 -22.41
C VAL A 24 -1.79 14.14 -21.14
N LEU A 25 -2.56 14.62 -20.16
CA LEU A 25 -2.07 14.91 -18.81
C LEU A 25 -2.50 13.79 -17.87
N VAL A 26 -1.53 13.14 -17.25
CA VAL A 26 -1.77 12.10 -16.26
C VAL A 26 -1.48 12.67 -14.88
N ASP A 27 -2.49 12.71 -14.00
CA ASP A 27 -2.26 12.96 -12.58
C ASP A 27 -1.42 11.82 -12.00
N GLN A 28 -0.20 12.15 -11.60
CA GLN A 28 0.79 11.17 -11.16
C GLN A 28 0.36 10.48 -9.86
N HIS A 29 -0.26 11.21 -8.94
CA HIS A 29 -0.67 10.66 -7.65
C HIS A 29 -1.84 9.69 -7.86
N ALA A 30 -2.88 10.13 -8.55
CA ALA A 30 -4.05 9.29 -8.82
C ALA A 30 -3.69 8.07 -9.68
N ALA A 31 -2.80 8.21 -10.67
CA ALA A 31 -2.34 7.09 -11.48
C ALA A 31 -1.54 6.09 -10.65
N HIS A 32 -0.64 6.57 -9.80
CA HIS A 32 0.18 5.72 -8.93
C HIS A 32 -0.68 4.95 -7.92
N GLU A 33 -1.63 5.62 -7.27
CA GLU A 33 -2.57 4.98 -6.36
C GLU A 33 -3.44 3.94 -7.07
N ARG A 34 -3.93 4.24 -8.28
CA ARG A 34 -4.73 3.28 -9.05
C ARG A 34 -3.94 2.02 -9.38
N VAL A 35 -2.70 2.17 -9.85
CA VAL A 35 -1.85 1.01 -10.19
C VAL A 35 -1.59 0.14 -8.96
N ARG A 36 -1.21 0.75 -7.83
CA ARG A 36 -0.97 0.02 -6.57
C ARG A 36 -2.22 -0.66 -6.04
N PHE A 37 -3.37 0.01 -6.09
CA PHE A 37 -4.63 -0.55 -5.64
C PHE A 37 -5.01 -1.80 -6.45
N GLU A 38 -4.90 -1.73 -7.78
CA GLU A 38 -5.19 -2.87 -8.66
C GLU A 38 -4.22 -4.04 -8.45
N GLU A 39 -2.95 -3.75 -8.16
CA GLU A 39 -1.96 -4.77 -7.80
C GLU A 39 -2.29 -5.46 -6.48
N LEU A 40 -2.49 -4.68 -5.40
CA LEU A 40 -2.87 -5.21 -4.08
C LEU A 40 -4.17 -6.00 -4.15
N ARG A 41 -5.17 -5.50 -4.89
CA ARG A 41 -6.44 -6.19 -5.07
C ARG A 41 -6.26 -7.55 -5.76
N ARG A 42 -5.44 -7.63 -6.82
CA ARG A 42 -5.15 -8.91 -7.48
C ARG A 42 -4.43 -9.89 -6.57
N GLN A 43 -3.47 -9.40 -5.77
CA GLN A 43 -2.75 -10.23 -4.80
C GLN A 43 -3.67 -10.75 -3.68
N HIS A 44 -4.56 -9.89 -3.20
CA HIS A 44 -5.60 -10.27 -2.23
C HIS A 44 -6.54 -11.32 -2.81
N ASP A 45 -7.08 -11.09 -4.01
CA ASP A 45 -8.01 -12.00 -4.68
C ASP A 45 -7.37 -13.36 -5.01
N SER A 46 -6.04 -13.42 -5.15
CA SER A 46 -5.27 -14.66 -5.40
C SER A 46 -4.74 -15.32 -4.12
N LEU A 47 -5.02 -14.77 -2.93
CA LEU A 47 -4.46 -15.19 -1.64
C LEU A 47 -2.92 -15.26 -1.66
N ALA A 48 -2.28 -14.38 -2.43
CA ALA A 48 -0.83 -14.33 -2.63
C ALA A 48 -0.32 -12.89 -2.40
N ILE A 49 -0.72 -12.29 -1.28
CA ILE A 49 -0.16 -11.00 -0.85
C ILE A 49 1.31 -11.18 -0.51
N GLU A 50 2.14 -10.35 -1.14
CA GLU A 50 3.56 -10.28 -0.83
C GLU A 50 3.77 -9.60 0.52
N ARG A 51 4.62 -10.19 1.35
CA ARG A 51 4.96 -9.65 2.68
C ARG A 51 6.43 -9.24 2.68
N GLN A 52 6.75 -8.12 3.32
CA GLN A 52 8.12 -7.66 3.48
C GLN A 52 8.53 -7.72 4.94
N THR A 53 9.28 -8.76 5.33
CA THR A 53 9.83 -8.85 6.68
C THR A 53 10.73 -7.66 6.98
N LEU A 54 10.46 -6.99 8.10
CA LEU A 54 11.26 -5.90 8.64
C LEU A 54 12.57 -6.44 9.21
N LEU A 55 13.64 -5.67 9.04
CA LEU A 55 14.95 -6.01 9.61
C LEU A 55 14.89 -6.08 11.14
N PHE A 56 14.08 -5.22 11.75
CA PHE A 56 13.78 -5.20 13.18
C PHE A 56 12.28 -5.00 13.36
N PRO A 57 11.62 -5.78 14.25
CA PRO A 57 10.20 -5.57 14.52
C PRO A 57 9.94 -4.16 15.07
N LEU A 58 8.86 -3.54 14.58
CA LEU A 58 8.38 -2.28 15.11
C LEU A 58 7.43 -2.56 16.28
N VAL A 59 7.79 -2.10 17.48
CA VAL A 59 6.93 -2.22 18.66
C VAL A 59 5.99 -1.02 18.73
N LEU A 60 4.69 -1.29 18.75
CA LEU A 60 3.62 -0.31 18.94
C LEU A 60 3.12 -0.39 20.37
N GLU A 61 3.14 0.73 21.08
CA GLU A 61 2.51 0.90 22.39
C GLU A 61 1.16 1.58 22.20
N LEU A 62 0.09 0.88 22.56
CA LEU A 62 -1.28 1.33 22.32
C LEU A 62 -2.01 1.59 23.63
N ASP A 63 -3.05 2.42 23.57
CA ASP A 63 -4.00 2.48 24.68
C ASP A 63 -4.85 1.20 24.75
N PHE A 64 -5.58 1.01 25.84
CA PHE A 64 -6.39 -0.21 26.04
C PHE A 64 -7.45 -0.42 24.96
N ARG A 65 -8.03 0.67 24.44
CA ARG A 65 -9.09 0.61 23.43
C ARG A 65 -8.49 0.25 22.07
N GLU A 66 -7.39 0.87 21.69
CA GLU A 66 -6.64 0.59 20.46
C GLU A 66 -6.12 -0.85 20.46
N ALA A 67 -5.55 -1.32 21.58
CA ALA A 67 -5.08 -2.69 21.74
C ALA A 67 -6.22 -3.71 21.57
N ALA A 68 -7.38 -3.46 22.18
CA ALA A 68 -8.55 -4.32 22.01
C ALA A 68 -9.04 -4.36 20.56
N GLN A 69 -9.09 -3.21 19.87
CA GLN A 69 -9.47 -3.14 18.45
C GLN A 69 -8.47 -3.85 17.55
N LEU A 70 -7.17 -3.66 17.78
CA LEU A 70 -6.13 -4.33 17.00
C LEU A 70 -6.20 -5.85 17.19
N GLN A 71 -6.43 -6.32 18.42
CA GLN A 71 -6.57 -7.73 18.74
C GLN A 71 -7.72 -8.40 17.96
N GLU A 72 -8.84 -7.71 17.77
CA GLU A 72 -10.00 -8.19 17.00
C GLU A 72 -9.72 -8.29 15.49
N HIS A 73 -8.73 -7.53 14.99
CA HIS A 73 -8.43 -7.41 13.56
C HIS A 73 -7.10 -8.05 13.12
N LEU A 74 -6.38 -8.74 14.01
CA LEU A 74 -5.11 -9.40 13.66
C LEU A 74 -5.24 -10.35 12.46
N GLY A 75 -6.34 -11.12 12.38
CA GLY A 75 -6.58 -12.00 11.24
C GLY A 75 -6.75 -11.26 9.91
N ALA A 76 -7.51 -10.15 9.92
CA ALA A 76 -7.70 -9.33 8.72
C ALA A 76 -6.39 -8.64 8.30
N LEU A 77 -5.54 -8.27 9.25
CA LEU A 77 -4.22 -7.72 8.97
C LEU A 77 -3.29 -8.75 8.34
N ASP A 78 -3.30 -10.00 8.83
CA ASP A 78 -2.52 -11.08 8.22
C ASP A 78 -2.99 -11.37 6.78
N GLU A 79 -4.30 -11.39 6.53
CA GLU A 79 -4.88 -11.51 5.18
C GLU A 79 -4.46 -10.36 4.25
N LEU A 80 -4.15 -9.18 4.80
CA LEU A 80 -3.64 -8.02 4.09
C LEU A 80 -2.11 -7.96 4.01
N GLY A 81 -1.40 -8.96 4.53
CA GLY A 81 0.05 -9.09 4.47
C GLY A 81 0.81 -8.54 5.68
N PHE A 82 0.11 -8.02 6.69
CA PHE A 82 0.73 -7.49 7.90
C PHE A 82 0.87 -8.57 8.97
N GLU A 83 2.11 -8.85 9.37
CA GLU A 83 2.38 -9.77 10.48
C GLU A 83 2.50 -8.96 11.77
N VAL A 84 1.43 -9.00 12.58
CA VAL A 84 1.36 -8.29 13.86
C VAL A 84 1.07 -9.30 14.97
N GLU A 85 1.88 -9.28 16.03
CA GLU A 85 1.72 -10.18 17.18
C GLU A 85 1.71 -9.44 18.52
N PRO A 86 1.02 -9.96 19.55
CA PRO A 86 1.09 -9.41 20.90
C PRO A 86 2.51 -9.48 21.46
N PHE A 87 2.97 -8.37 22.06
CA PHE A 87 4.29 -8.23 22.67
C PHE A 87 4.22 -7.95 24.19
N GLY A 88 3.07 -8.25 24.80
CA GLY A 88 2.82 -8.11 26.24
C GLY A 88 2.10 -6.80 26.60
N GLY A 89 1.24 -6.83 27.62
CA GLY A 89 0.44 -5.67 27.99
C GLY A 89 -0.41 -5.17 26.82
N ASN A 90 -0.26 -3.89 26.48
CA ASN A 90 -0.92 -3.26 25.32
C ASN A 90 0.06 -3.05 24.14
N SER A 91 1.17 -3.78 24.14
CA SER A 91 2.23 -3.66 23.13
C SER A 91 2.06 -4.71 22.04
N PHE A 92 2.33 -4.34 20.79
CA PHE A 92 2.29 -5.24 19.63
C PHE A 92 3.56 -5.09 18.79
N ALA A 93 4.08 -6.20 18.26
CA ALA A 93 5.22 -6.20 17.36
C ALA A 93 4.76 -6.41 15.92
N VAL A 94 5.07 -5.44 15.04
CA VAL A 94 4.90 -5.56 13.59
C VAL A 94 6.19 -6.12 13.01
N LYS A 95 6.09 -7.23 12.27
CA LYS A 95 7.22 -7.96 11.68
C LYS A 95 7.26 -7.90 10.16
N ALA A 96 6.10 -7.78 9.52
CA ALA A 96 5.96 -7.69 8.07
C ALA A 96 4.76 -6.83 7.70
#